data_AF-A0A448ZTB7-F1
#
_entry.id   AF-A0A448ZTB7-F1
#
_cell.length_a   1.000
_cell.length_b   1.000
_cell.length_c   1.000
_cell.angle_alpha   90.00
_cell.angle_beta   90.00
_cell.angle_gamma   90.00
#
_symmetry.space_group_name_H-M   'P 1'
#
loop_
_entity.id
_entity.type
_entity.pdbx_description
1 polymer ?
#
loop_
_entity_poly.entity_id
_entity_poly.type
_entity_poly.pdbx_seq_one_letter_code
_entity_poly.pdbx_strand_id
1 'polypeptide(L)'
;MAEEQQNVQYFDAKYLDPKFPIVKADPTVDDVVKGMRTSDYLFVSGVMAGTYAYGFLLGKPVRGPTAVMCASAGFTFAMFHTMQSVRSRFLGYRENDREVRKYGLAPLQPRRMEIYDKRNPVRQAMLTKPAINWDTYS
;
A
#
# COMPACT_ATOMS: atom_id res chain seq x y z
N MET A 1 27.91 -10.56 -3.80
CA MET A 1 26.96 -10.76 -2.69
C MET A 1 26.08 -11.92 -3.11
N ALA A 2 26.21 -13.06 -2.44
CA ALA A 2 25.41 -14.24 -2.74
C ALA A 2 23.95 -13.93 -2.39
N GLU A 3 23.05 -14.03 -3.37
CA GLU A 3 21.61 -14.01 -3.14
C GLU A 3 21.29 -15.27 -2.34
N GLU A 4 21.08 -15.12 -1.03
CA GLU A 4 20.40 -16.16 -0.25
C GLU A 4 19.03 -16.37 -0.90
N GLN A 5 18.91 -17.47 -1.64
CA GLN A 5 17.63 -17.98 -2.09
C GLN A 5 16.83 -18.32 -0.84
N GLN A 6 16.10 -17.33 -0.31
CA GLN A 6 15.16 -17.55 0.77
C GLN A 6 14.16 -18.57 0.27
N ASN A 7 14.11 -19.72 0.95
CA ASN A 7 13.18 -20.80 0.64
C ASN A 7 11.76 -20.30 0.91
N VAL A 8 11.11 -19.78 -0.14
CA VAL A 8 9.76 -19.22 -0.05
C VAL A 8 8.78 -20.36 0.22
N GLN A 9 8.20 -20.35 1.41
CA GLN A 9 7.18 -21.33 1.78
C GLN A 9 5.80 -20.76 1.46
N TYR A 10 4.95 -21.61 0.88
CA TYR A 10 3.60 -21.24 0.47
C TYR A 10 2.57 -21.76 1.48
N PHE A 11 1.65 -20.90 1.92
CA PHE A 11 0.55 -21.29 2.82
C PHE A 11 -0.83 -21.04 2.19
N ASP A 12 -1.83 -21.83 2.55
CA ASP A 12 -3.19 -21.63 2.03
C ASP A 12 -3.91 -20.55 2.82
N ALA A 13 -4.29 -19.46 2.16
CA ALA A 13 -4.85 -18.27 2.78
C ALA A 13 -6.23 -17.95 2.20
N LYS A 14 -7.27 -18.53 2.81
CA LYS A 14 -8.66 -18.47 2.30
C LYS A 14 -9.24 -17.05 2.13
N TYR A 15 -8.74 -16.08 2.88
CA TYR A 15 -9.26 -14.69 2.90
C TYR A 15 -8.22 -13.64 2.50
N LEU A 16 -6.98 -14.04 2.21
CA LEU A 16 -5.90 -13.15 1.79
C LEU A 16 -5.67 -13.38 0.29
N ASP A 17 -6.06 -12.40 -0.52
CA ASP A 17 -5.82 -12.42 -1.97
C ASP A 17 -4.91 -11.25 -2.38
N PRO A 18 -3.61 -11.32 -2.06
CA PRO A 18 -2.66 -10.30 -2.49
C PRO A 18 -2.35 -10.47 -3.98
N LYS A 19 -2.52 -9.39 -4.73
CA LYS A 19 -2.23 -9.34 -6.17
C LYS A 19 -0.73 -9.35 -6.46
N PHE A 20 0.06 -8.81 -5.57
CA PHE A 20 1.51 -8.62 -5.64
C PHE A 20 2.19 -9.39 -4.50
N PRO A 21 3.50 -9.71 -4.56
CA PRO A 21 4.13 -10.52 -3.53
C PRO A 21 4.15 -9.77 -2.20
N ILE A 22 4.06 -10.50 -1.09
CA ILE A 22 4.15 -9.89 0.24
C ILE A 22 5.61 -9.58 0.54
N VAL A 23 5.90 -8.34 0.93
CA VAL A 23 7.24 -7.95 1.39
C VAL A 23 7.37 -8.21 2.89
N LYS A 24 6.33 -7.88 3.65
CA LYS A 24 6.26 -8.12 5.10
C LYS A 24 4.81 -8.35 5.53
N ALA A 25 4.54 -9.49 6.15
CA ALA A 25 3.19 -9.88 6.55
C ALA A 25 2.65 -9.03 7.72
N ASP A 26 3.52 -8.62 8.65
CA ASP A 26 3.17 -7.73 9.75
C ASP A 26 4.11 -6.52 9.78
N PRO A 27 3.80 -5.46 9.01
CA PRO A 27 4.62 -4.25 8.98
C PRO A 27 4.39 -3.43 10.26
N THR A 28 5.47 -3.11 10.96
CA THR A 28 5.43 -2.19 12.10
C THR A 28 5.28 -0.75 11.62
N VAL A 29 4.91 0.16 12.52
CA VAL A 29 4.82 1.60 12.20
C VAL A 29 6.15 2.12 11.65
N ASP A 30 7.27 1.65 12.19
CA ASP A 30 8.61 2.07 11.79
C ASP A 30 8.94 1.63 10.35
N ASP A 31 8.53 0.40 9.98
CA ASP A 31 8.66 -0.09 8.60
C ASP A 31 7.80 0.71 7.62
N VAL A 32 6.60 1.10 8.05
CA VAL A 32 5.68 1.91 7.24
C VAL A 32 6.26 3.29 6.97
N VAL A 33 6.84 3.94 7.99
CA VAL A 33 7.49 5.25 7.81
C VAL A 33 8.71 5.12 6.88
N LYS A 34 9.53 4.08 7.04
CA LYS A 34 10.68 3.78 6.15
C LYS A 34 10.26 3.43 4.71
N GLY A 35 9.04 2.94 4.53
CA GLY A 35 8.44 2.57 3.24
C GLY A 35 7.72 3.70 2.51
N MET A 36 7.65 4.91 3.09
CA MET A 36 7.03 6.06 2.42
C MET A 36 7.81 6.47 1.17
N ARG A 37 7.09 6.62 0.05
CA ARG A 37 7.61 7.14 -1.22
C ARG A 37 7.57 8.67 -1.20
N THR A 38 8.34 9.31 -2.08
CA THR A 38 8.28 10.76 -2.30
C THR A 38 6.88 11.24 -2.64
N SER A 39 6.08 10.43 -3.35
CA SER A 39 4.67 10.71 -3.64
C SER A 39 3.80 10.82 -2.39
N ASP A 40 4.08 10.03 -1.35
CA ASP A 40 3.31 10.06 -0.10
C ASP A 40 3.59 11.36 0.67
N TYR A 41 4.84 11.80 0.69
CA TYR A 41 5.23 13.09 1.29
C TYR A 41 4.59 14.27 0.55
N LEU A 42 4.60 14.23 -0.78
CA LEU A 42 3.92 15.24 -1.59
C LEU A 42 2.42 15.27 -1.33
N PHE A 43 1.78 14.10 -1.23
CA PHE A 43 0.36 14.00 -0.90
C PHE A 43 0.06 14.61 0.48
N VAL A 44 0.84 14.27 1.51
CA VAL A 44 0.67 14.83 2.86
C VAL A 44 0.83 16.35 2.86
N SER A 45 1.89 16.86 2.22
CA SER A 45 2.11 18.31 2.12
C SER A 45 0.99 19.02 1.35
N GLY A 46 0.47 18.40 0.28
CA GLY A 46 -0.59 18.97 -0.55
C GLY A 46 -1.91 19.04 0.20
N VAL A 47 -2.28 17.98 0.91
CA VAL A 47 -3.50 17.95 1.73
C VAL A 47 -3.39 18.92 2.90
N MET A 48 -2.24 18.98 3.58
CA MET A 48 -2.02 19.92 4.69
C MET A 48 -2.13 21.37 4.21
N ALA A 49 -1.47 21.73 3.10
CA ALA A 49 -1.55 23.07 2.52
C ALA A 49 -2.97 23.42 2.05
N GLY A 50 -3.66 22.48 1.41
CA GLY A 50 -5.03 22.66 0.94
C GLY A 50 -6.02 22.86 2.09
N THR A 51 -5.90 22.07 3.16
CA THR A 51 -6.77 22.18 4.34
C THR A 51 -6.46 23.44 5.17
N TYR A 52 -5.20 23.86 5.23
CA TYR A 52 -4.82 25.15 5.82
C TYR A 52 -5.45 26.32 5.05
N ALA A 53 -5.31 26.34 3.72
CA ALA A 53 -5.88 27.38 2.87
C ALA A 53 -7.41 27.42 2.98
N TYR A 54 -8.05 26.25 3.01
CA TYR A 54 -9.49 26.11 3.23
C TYR A 54 -9.92 26.71 4.58
N GLY A 55 -9.23 26.36 5.67
CA GLY A 55 -9.52 26.89 7.00
C GLY A 55 -9.30 28.41 7.10
N PHE A 56 -8.33 28.95 6.38
CA PHE A 56 -8.08 30.40 6.35
C PHE A 56 -9.17 31.18 5.60
N LEU A 57 -9.64 30.64 4.47
CA LEU A 57 -10.67 31.28 3.65
C LEU A 57 -12.03 31.31 4.35
N LEU A 58 -12.43 30.19 4.97
CA LEU A 58 -13.76 30.04 5.57
C LEU A 58 -13.81 30.35 7.07
N GLY A 59 -12.68 30.41 7.77
CA GLY A 59 -12.61 30.54 9.22
C GLY A 59 -12.95 31.93 9.81
N LYS A 60 -13.78 32.75 9.17
CA LYS A 60 -14.26 34.00 9.79
C LYS A 60 -15.15 33.67 11.00
N PRO A 61 -15.02 34.34 12.17
CA PRO A 61 -14.17 35.51 12.45
C PRO A 61 -12.73 35.20 12.89
N VAL A 62 -12.40 33.97 13.28
CA VAL A 62 -11.11 33.60 13.89
C VAL A 62 -10.23 32.78 12.92
N ARG A 63 -9.72 33.44 11.87
CA ARG A 63 -9.06 32.77 10.73
C ARG A 63 -7.81 31.96 11.08
N GLY A 64 -6.94 32.49 11.94
CA GLY A 64 -5.66 31.86 12.29
C GLY A 64 -5.82 30.51 13.00
N PRO A 65 -6.48 30.47 14.18
CA PRO A 65 -6.77 29.24 14.90
C PRO A 65 -7.57 28.22 14.08
N THR A 66 -8.55 28.68 13.29
CA THR A 66 -9.34 27.79 12.42
C THR A 66 -8.48 27.16 11.33
N ALA A 67 -7.56 27.93 10.71
CA ALA A 67 -6.62 27.41 9.72
C ALA A 67 -5.67 26.36 10.30
N VAL A 68 -5.12 26.61 11.50
CA VAL A 68 -4.24 25.64 12.18
C VAL A 68 -4.99 24.37 12.54
N MET A 69 -6.21 24.49 13.05
CA MET A 69 -7.04 23.32 13.36
C MET A 69 -7.37 22.52 12.09
N CYS A 70 -7.83 23.17 11.02
CA CYS A 70 -8.08 22.50 9.74
C CYS A 70 -6.82 21.82 9.19
N ALA A 71 -5.65 22.45 9.30
CA ALA A 71 -4.38 21.85 8.89
C ALA A 71 -4.00 20.62 9.74
N SER A 72 -4.21 20.66 11.05
CA SER A 72 -3.94 19.51 11.93
C SER A 72 -4.87 18.31 11.65
N ALA A 73 -6.15 18.58 11.37
CA ALA A 73 -7.11 17.57 10.95
C ALA A 73 -6.76 17.00 9.57
N GLY A 74 -6.40 17.87 8.62
CA GLY A 74 -5.93 17.48 7.29
C GLY A 74 -4.66 16.64 7.32
N PHE A 75 -3.70 17.02 8.16
CA PHE A 75 -2.48 16.25 8.38
C PHE A 75 -2.78 14.85 8.93
N THR A 76 -3.65 14.76 9.94
CA THR A 76 -4.05 13.47 10.54
C THR A 76 -4.71 12.56 9.51
N PHE A 77 -5.64 13.10 8.70
CA PHE A 77 -6.26 12.37 7.60
C PHE A 77 -5.23 11.88 6.56
N ALA A 78 -4.34 12.77 6.14
CA ALA A 78 -3.33 12.44 5.14
C ALA A 78 -2.38 11.34 5.64
N MET A 79 -1.96 11.42 6.91
CA MET A 79 -1.11 10.40 7.53
C MET A 79 -1.79 9.04 7.61
N PHE A 80 -3.07 8.97 8.00
CA PHE A 80 -3.77 7.68 7.99
C PHE A 80 -3.89 7.10 6.58
N HIS A 81 -4.20 7.94 5.59
CA HIS A 81 -4.30 7.51 4.20
C HIS A 81 -2.96 7.00 3.64
N THR A 82 -1.86 7.68 3.92
CA THR A 82 -0.52 7.24 3.48
C THR A 82 -0.08 5.98 4.19
N MET A 83 -0.31 5.86 5.50
CA MET A 83 0.00 4.63 6.25
C MET A 83 -0.76 3.42 5.71
N GLN A 84 -2.06 3.56 5.42
CA GLN A 84 -2.84 2.50 4.77
C GLN A 84 -2.31 2.18 3.37
N SER A 85 -1.88 3.20 2.63
CA SER A 85 -1.35 3.07 1.28
C SER A 85 0.03 2.38 1.25
N VAL A 86 0.87 2.61 2.25
CA VAL A 86 2.17 1.92 2.39
C VAL A 86 1.94 0.50 2.89
N ARG A 87 1.10 0.31 3.91
CA ARG A 87 0.78 -1.03 4.44
C ARG A 87 0.19 -1.95 3.38
N SER A 88 -0.70 -1.44 2.53
CA SER A 88 -1.25 -2.20 1.40
C SER A 88 -0.21 -2.59 0.36
N ARG A 89 0.89 -1.83 0.19
CA ARG A 89 2.03 -2.22 -0.65
C ARG A 89 2.87 -3.33 0.00
N PHE A 90 3.13 -3.25 1.30
CA PHE A 90 3.84 -4.32 2.01
C PHE A 90 3.08 -5.66 1.99
N LEU A 91 1.75 -5.60 2.09
CA LEU A 91 0.86 -6.76 2.04
C LEU A 91 0.56 -7.25 0.61
N GLY A 92 1.06 -6.57 -0.43
CA GLY A 92 0.85 -7.00 -1.81
C GLY A 92 -0.55 -6.70 -2.39
N TYR A 93 -1.35 -5.83 -1.77
CA TYR A 93 -2.62 -5.35 -2.34
C TYR A 93 -2.42 -4.24 -3.38
N ARG A 94 -1.26 -3.60 -3.39
CA ARG A 94 -0.86 -2.56 -4.35
C ARG A 94 0.52 -2.86 -4.92
N GLU A 95 0.82 -2.23 -6.06
CA GLU A 95 2.09 -2.37 -6.78
C GLU A 95 3.27 -2.01 -5.88
N ASN A 96 4.22 -2.93 -5.76
CA ASN A 96 5.28 -2.87 -4.77
C ASN A 96 6.68 -3.23 -5.31
N ASP A 97 6.94 -3.05 -6.60
CA ASP A 97 8.23 -3.36 -7.26
C ASP A 97 9.41 -2.74 -6.50
N ARG A 98 9.29 -1.46 -6.12
CA ARG A 98 10.35 -0.72 -5.42
C ARG A 98 10.62 -1.28 -4.02
N GLU A 99 9.56 -1.70 -3.33
CA GLU A 99 9.64 -2.26 -1.99
C GLU A 99 10.23 -3.67 -2.02
N VAL A 100 9.87 -4.48 -3.02
CA VAL A 100 10.45 -5.81 -3.24
C VAL A 100 11.95 -5.71 -3.52
N ARG A 101 12.38 -4.76 -4.38
CA ARG A 101 13.81 -4.50 -4.62
C ARG A 101 14.57 -4.07 -3.38
N LYS A 102 13.92 -3.32 -2.49
CA LYS A 102 14.58 -2.71 -1.32
C LYS A 102 14.64 -3.66 -0.13
N TYR A 103 13.58 -4.44 0.10
CA TYR A 103 13.40 -5.24 1.31
C TYR A 103 13.39 -6.74 1.06
N GLY A 104 13.27 -7.17 -0.20
CA GLY A 104 13.12 -8.57 -0.57
C GLY A 104 11.68 -9.09 -0.45
N LEU A 105 11.52 -10.38 -0.76
CA LEU A 105 10.26 -11.10 -0.61
C LEU A 105 10.13 -11.61 0.83
N ALA A 106 8.91 -11.66 1.37
CA ALA A 106 8.67 -12.35 2.63
C ALA A 106 8.93 -13.86 2.48
N PRO A 107 9.47 -14.54 3.50
CA PRO A 107 9.72 -15.99 3.47
C PRO A 107 8.42 -16.82 3.40
N LEU A 108 7.30 -16.24 3.82
CA LEU A 108 5.98 -16.86 3.76
C LEU A 108 5.11 -16.10 2.75
N GLN A 109 4.66 -16.79 1.72
CA GLN A 109 3.79 -16.24 0.69
C GLN A 109 2.48 -17.03 0.64
N PRO A 110 1.31 -16.38 0.49
CA PRO A 110 0.06 -17.12 0.38
C PRO A 110 -0.03 -17.77 -1.00
N ARG A 111 -0.35 -19.06 -1.09
CA ARG A 111 -0.54 -19.72 -2.38
C ARG A 111 -1.68 -19.03 -3.11
N ARG A 112 -1.42 -18.49 -4.30
CA ARG A 112 -2.51 -17.96 -5.14
C ARG A 112 -3.40 -19.13 -5.54
N MET A 113 -4.63 -19.09 -5.06
CA MET A 113 -5.68 -19.89 -5.66
C MET A 113 -6.29 -19.03 -6.76
N GLU A 114 -6.15 -19.47 -8.02
CA GLU A 114 -7.02 -18.95 -9.06
C GLU A 114 -8.45 -19.26 -8.61
N ILE A 115 -9.22 -18.22 -8.28
CA ILE A 115 -10.60 -18.39 -7.86
C ILE A 115 -11.36 -18.87 -9.09
N TYR A 116 -11.49 -20.19 -9.22
CA TYR A 116 -12.30 -20.82 -10.26
C TYR A 116 -13.78 -20.64 -9.87
N ASP A 117 -14.33 -19.51 -10.29
CA ASP A 117 -15.77 -19.28 -10.30
C ASP A 117 -16.45 -20.23 -11.31
N LYS A 118 -16.96 -21.35 -10.78
CA LYS A 118 -17.73 -22.35 -11.55
C LYS A 118 -18.95 -21.75 -12.26
N ARG A 119 -19.46 -20.59 -11.82
CA ARG A 119 -20.69 -19.98 -12.34
C ARG A 119 -20.47 -19.21 -13.63
N ASN A 120 -19.26 -18.73 -13.88
CA ASN A 120 -18.94 -17.89 -15.04
C ASN A 120 -17.62 -18.31 -15.72
N PRO A 121 -17.53 -19.54 -16.27
CA PRO A 121 -16.31 -20.05 -16.88
C PRO A 121 -15.85 -19.22 -18.09
N VAL A 122 -16.79 -18.61 -18.83
CA VAL A 122 -16.50 -17.81 -20.04
C VAL A 122 -15.75 -16.51 -19.71
N ARG A 123 -15.98 -15.90 -18.53
CA ARG A 123 -15.28 -14.68 -18.11
C ARG A 123 -13.82 -14.95 -17.73
N GLN A 124 -13.50 -16.16 -17.28
CA GLN A 124 -12.13 -16.52 -16.90
C GLN A 124 -11.24 -16.73 -18.12
N ALA A 125 -11.78 -17.25 -19.22
CA ALA A 125 -11.05 -17.38 -20.48
C ALA A 125 -10.65 -16.02 -21.10
N MET A 126 -11.29 -14.92 -20.67
CA MET A 126 -10.97 -13.55 -21.11
C MET A 126 -9.94 -12.83 -20.23
N LEU A 127 -9.38 -13.47 -19.21
CA LEU A 127 -8.22 -12.93 -18.48
C LEU A 127 -6.99 -12.96 -19.41
N THR A 128 -6.82 -11.88 -20.17
CA THR A 128 -5.77 -11.75 -21.19
C THR A 128 -4.37 -11.58 -20.61
N LYS A 129 -4.24 -11.30 -19.30
CA LYS A 129 -2.96 -11.14 -18.64
C LYS A 129 -2.68 -12.37 -17.78
N PRO A 130 -1.54 -13.06 -17.99
CA PRO A 130 -1.14 -14.14 -17.11
C PRO A 130 -0.99 -13.61 -15.68
N ALA A 131 -1.28 -14.47 -14.71
CA ALA A 131 -1.03 -14.15 -13.31
C ALA A 131 0.45 -13.76 -13.13
N ILE A 132 0.71 -12.68 -12.39
CA ILE A 132 2.07 -12.21 -12.11
C ILE A 132 2.84 -13.35 -11.42
N ASN A 133 3.98 -13.78 -11.93
CA ASN A 133 4.80 -14.78 -11.22
C ASN A 133 5.65 -14.08 -10.15
N TRP A 134 5.51 -14.50 -8.89
CA TRP A 134 6.23 -13.91 -7.75
C TRP A 134 7.72 -14.22 -7.76
N ASP A 135 8.12 -15.41 -8.23
CA ASP A 135 9.52 -15.82 -8.23
C ASP A 135 10.35 -14.98 -9.22
N THR A 136 9.71 -14.45 -10.25
CA THR A 136 10.32 -13.56 -11.25
C THR A 136 10.01 -12.08 -11.00
N TYR A 137 9.38 -11.74 -9.87
CA TYR A 137 8.95 -10.38 -9.59
C TYR A 137 10.10 -9.55 -9.01
N SER A 138 10.72 -8.72 -9.85
CA SER A 138 11.87 -7.87 -9.49
C SER A 138 11.60 -6.39 -9.67
#